data_AF-A0A926GSL3-F1
#
_entry.id   AF-A0A926GSL3-F1
#
_cell.length_a   1.000
_cell.length_b   1.000
_cell.length_c   1.000
_cell.angle_alpha   90.00
_cell.angle_beta   90.00
_cell.angle_gamma   90.00
#
_symmetry.space_group_name_H-M   'P 1'
#
loop_
_entity.id
_entity.type
_entity.pdbx_description
1 polymer ?
#
loop_
_entity_poly.entity_id
_entity_poly.type
_entity_poly.pdbx_seq_one_letter_code
_entity_poly.pdbx_strand_id
1 'polypeptide(L)'
;MGLAKKLREVVAANFIEIARVETPPVKEETVPAPEATPAALGTYAEAELDSFLKDIGASPVAETPAGFSDAVSIEPELIAEPVPPTPVLVSLADAVSNEGDVDFARIFEQYEVPATPFSAEQAMNMLQSLPRDLALRTKRVTVNTTLSAIGKVVGATPQDIVGDAIRKKQTLEQYVESLGREVDETSANTQAEIERLQAEIAAHKDALRSLTRKRSAASEVCRSRMDLFDQVTHFFDYDEATLNAPETAAEEETGVPTDEMPAFMREDAVRRMLGINEDFTNENGEFDAMKFAQMYGSDTQESAESESDNSEDTARRPRAKK
;
A
#
# COMPACT_ATOMS: atom_id res chain seq x y z
N MET A 1 -21.78 -13.71 -30.24
CA MET A 1 -21.42 -12.53 -29.43
C MET A 1 -21.00 -13.00 -28.06
N GLY A 2 -19.74 -12.71 -27.67
CA GLY A 2 -19.05 -13.40 -26.58
C GLY A 2 -19.57 -13.06 -25.19
N LEU A 3 -19.50 -14.05 -24.31
CA LEU A 3 -19.93 -14.03 -22.90
C LEU A 3 -19.35 -12.83 -22.12
N ALA A 4 -18.15 -12.37 -22.49
CA ALA A 4 -17.50 -11.18 -21.94
C ALA A 4 -18.29 -9.87 -22.15
N LYS A 5 -19.10 -9.76 -23.22
CA LYS A 5 -19.93 -8.56 -23.46
C LYS A 5 -21.15 -8.55 -22.54
N LYS A 6 -21.75 -9.71 -22.28
CA LYS A 6 -22.86 -9.86 -21.33
C LYS A 6 -22.41 -9.62 -19.89
N LEU A 7 -21.21 -10.05 -19.52
CA LEU A 7 -20.67 -9.80 -18.18
C LEU A 7 -20.46 -8.29 -17.93
N ARG A 8 -19.93 -7.55 -18.91
CA ARG A 8 -19.78 -6.09 -18.80
C ARG A 8 -21.11 -5.35 -18.69
N GLU A 9 -22.13 -5.76 -19.45
CA GLU A 9 -23.46 -5.15 -19.36
C GLU A 9 -24.15 -5.42 -18.02
N VAL A 10 -23.99 -6.61 -17.43
CA VAL A 10 -24.57 -6.95 -16.12
C VAL A 10 -23.85 -6.21 -14.98
N VAL A 11 -22.53 -6.10 -15.03
CA VAL A 11 -21.76 -5.34 -14.03
C VAL A 11 -22.05 -3.85 -14.12
N ALA A 12 -22.18 -3.29 -15.33
CA ALA A 12 -22.54 -1.88 -15.52
C ALA A 12 -23.97 -1.56 -15.03
N ALA A 13 -24.92 -2.49 -15.20
CA ALA A 13 -26.29 -2.30 -14.74
C ALA A 13 -26.40 -2.32 -13.21
N ASN A 14 -25.65 -3.17 -12.51
CA ASN A 14 -25.69 -3.25 -11.05
C ASN A 14 -25.01 -2.06 -10.35
N PHE A 15 -23.97 -1.46 -10.97
CA PHE A 15 -23.31 -0.29 -10.38
C PHE A 15 -24.18 0.98 -10.40
N ILE A 16 -25.14 1.08 -11.32
CA ILE A 16 -26.05 2.23 -11.42
C ILE A 16 -27.14 2.17 -10.34
N GLU A 17 -27.49 0.98 -9.85
CA GLU A 17 -28.55 0.83 -8.85
C GLU A 17 -28.07 1.08 -7.41
N ILE A 18 -26.78 0.86 -7.12
CA ILE A 18 -26.18 1.12 -5.80
C ILE A 18 -25.89 2.61 -5.58
N ALA A 19 -25.66 3.39 -6.64
CA ALA A 19 -25.43 4.84 -6.54
C ALA A 19 -26.71 5.66 -6.26
N ARG A 20 -27.88 5.03 -6.12
CA ARG A 20 -29.18 5.71 -5.96
C ARG A 20 -29.73 5.74 -4.54
N VAL A 21 -29.01 5.16 -3.57
CA VAL A 21 -29.39 5.20 -2.15
C VAL A 21 -28.76 6.42 -1.48
N GLU A 22 -29.60 7.44 -1.30
CA GLU A 22 -29.53 8.50 -0.28
C GLU A 22 -28.19 9.22 -0.07
N THR A 23 -27.92 10.22 -0.91
CA THR A 23 -27.17 11.41 -0.48
C THR A 23 -28.18 12.56 -0.25
N PRO A 24 -28.20 13.19 0.93
CA PRO A 24 -29.04 14.38 1.17
C PRO A 24 -28.58 15.55 0.28
N PRO A 25 -29.47 16.51 -0.04
CA PRO A 25 -29.13 17.62 -0.91
C PRO A 25 -28.11 18.55 -0.23
N VAL A 26 -26.85 18.42 -0.64
CA VAL A 26 -25.80 19.40 -0.33
C VAL A 26 -26.14 20.68 -1.09
N LYS A 27 -26.23 21.79 -0.35
CA LYS A 27 -26.38 23.14 -0.92
C LYS A 27 -25.24 23.39 -1.91
N GLU A 28 -25.59 23.71 -3.16
CA GLU A 28 -24.67 24.18 -4.18
C GLU A 28 -24.00 25.47 -3.72
N GLU A 29 -22.81 25.33 -3.14
CA GLU A 29 -21.81 26.38 -3.13
C GLU A 29 -21.01 26.21 -4.43
N THR A 30 -21.22 27.12 -5.37
CA THR A 30 -20.52 27.21 -6.65
C THR A 30 -19.02 27.40 -6.41
N VAL A 31 -18.30 26.28 -6.32
CA VAL A 31 -16.84 26.25 -6.41
C VAL A 31 -16.47 26.47 -7.88
N PRO A 32 -15.59 27.45 -8.20
CA PRO A 32 -15.16 27.68 -9.58
C PRO A 32 -14.47 26.44 -10.14
N ALA A 33 -14.82 26.13 -11.40
CA ALA A 33 -14.31 24.98 -12.13
C ALA A 33 -12.76 24.96 -12.11
N PRO A 34 -12.12 23.84 -11.72
CA PRO A 34 -10.69 23.72 -11.83
C PRO A 34 -10.33 23.72 -13.32
N GLU A 35 -9.55 24.71 -13.75
CA GLU A 35 -8.92 24.72 -15.05
C GLU A 35 -8.09 23.45 -15.21
N ALA A 36 -8.40 22.69 -16.27
CA ALA A 36 -7.72 21.46 -16.60
C ALA A 36 -6.27 21.76 -17.01
N THR A 37 -5.35 21.63 -16.06
CA THR A 37 -3.92 21.56 -16.32
C THR A 37 -3.64 20.30 -17.14
N PRO A 38 -3.05 20.37 -18.33
CA PRO A 38 -2.71 19.18 -19.11
C PRO A 38 -1.67 18.36 -18.33
N ALA A 39 -2.03 17.12 -18.00
CA ALA A 39 -1.15 16.14 -17.40
C ALA A 39 -0.01 15.80 -18.37
N ALA A 40 1.08 16.57 -18.29
CA ALA A 40 2.40 16.14 -18.76
C ALA A 40 2.97 15.16 -17.72
N LEU A 41 2.40 13.94 -17.69
CA LEU A 41 3.02 12.80 -17.03
C LEU A 41 4.30 12.46 -17.81
N GLY A 42 5.41 13.00 -17.31
CA GLY A 42 6.75 12.74 -17.82
C GLY A 42 7.08 11.26 -17.70
N THR A 43 7.22 10.61 -18.85
CA THR A 43 7.74 9.26 -19.04
C THR A 43 9.25 9.14 -18.78
N TYR A 44 9.81 9.94 -17.86
CA TYR A 44 11.26 10.07 -17.67
C TYR A 44 11.79 9.37 -16.41
N ALA A 45 10.95 8.78 -15.56
CA ALA A 45 11.39 8.23 -14.28
C ALA A 45 11.87 6.76 -14.31
N GLU A 46 11.48 5.95 -15.31
CA GLU A 46 11.82 4.51 -15.29
C GLU A 46 13.19 4.19 -15.91
N ALA A 47 13.69 5.01 -16.84
CA ALA A 47 14.98 4.75 -17.50
C ALA A 47 16.20 5.09 -16.63
N GLU A 48 16.10 6.05 -15.71
CA GLU A 48 17.20 6.39 -14.80
C GLU A 48 17.30 5.43 -13.60
N LEU A 49 16.18 4.84 -13.17
CA LEU A 49 16.19 3.92 -12.03
C LEU A 49 16.92 2.60 -12.35
N ASP A 50 16.76 2.09 -13.58
CA ASP A 50 17.46 0.89 -14.07
C ASP A 50 18.97 1.14 -14.29
N SER A 51 19.35 2.36 -14.67
CA SER A 51 20.76 2.75 -14.75
C SER A 51 21.41 2.84 -13.36
N PHE A 52 20.69 3.33 -12.36
CA PHE A 52 21.21 3.50 -11.00
C PHE A 52 21.35 2.16 -10.27
N LEU A 53 20.40 1.23 -10.44
CA LEU A 53 20.47 -0.13 -9.88
C LEU A 53 21.62 -0.94 -10.49
N LYS A 54 21.97 -0.68 -11.75
CA LYS A 54 23.09 -1.34 -12.43
C LYS A 54 24.47 -0.90 -11.91
N ASP A 55 24.60 0.31 -11.39
CA ASP A 55 25.84 0.84 -10.82
C ASP A 55 26.06 0.45 -9.35
N ILE A 56 24.99 0.23 -8.57
CA ILE A 56 25.13 -0.21 -7.16
C ILE A 56 25.58 -1.68 -7.07
N GLY A 57 25.24 -2.51 -8.07
CA GLY A 57 25.60 -3.93 -8.11
C GLY A 57 27.07 -4.24 -8.43
N ALA A 58 27.88 -3.23 -8.76
CA ALA A 58 29.26 -3.41 -9.23
C ALA A 58 30.33 -2.85 -8.25
N SER A 59 29.97 -2.61 -6.99
CA SER A 59 30.98 -2.25 -5.98
C SER A 59 31.73 -3.53 -5.56
N PRO A 60 33.05 -3.64 -5.79
CA PRO A 60 33.82 -4.80 -5.37
C PRO A 60 33.73 -4.90 -3.84
N VAL A 61 33.26 -6.04 -3.36
CA VAL A 61 33.29 -6.43 -1.95
C VAL A 61 34.73 -6.27 -1.48
N ALA A 62 35.00 -5.17 -0.77
CA ALA A 62 36.27 -4.95 -0.12
C ALA A 62 36.50 -6.12 0.83
N GLU A 63 37.62 -6.81 0.62
CA GLU A 63 38.06 -7.95 1.39
C GLU A 63 37.93 -7.66 2.88
N THR A 64 37.09 -8.47 3.53
CA THR A 64 36.94 -8.52 4.97
C THR A 64 38.32 -8.73 5.60
N PRO A 65 38.82 -7.84 6.47
CA PRO A 65 40.08 -8.06 7.15
C PRO A 65 39.97 -9.33 8.00
N ALA A 66 40.72 -10.35 7.60
CA ALA A 66 40.92 -11.57 8.36
C ALA A 66 41.66 -11.22 9.66
N GLY A 67 40.95 -11.21 10.79
CA GLY A 67 41.64 -11.09 12.08
C GLY A 67 40.84 -10.60 13.26
N PHE A 68 39.73 -11.26 13.60
CA PHE A 68 39.21 -11.27 14.98
C PHE A 68 38.63 -12.64 15.29
N SER A 69 39.53 -13.60 15.49
CA SER A 69 39.25 -14.86 16.17
C SER A 69 39.37 -14.65 17.67
N ASP A 70 38.37 -14.01 18.29
CA ASP A 70 38.20 -14.10 19.73
C ASP A 70 37.03 -15.03 20.03
N ALA A 71 37.37 -16.11 20.73
CA ALA A 71 36.52 -17.23 21.05
C ALA A 71 35.35 -16.79 21.92
N VAL A 72 34.19 -16.56 21.32
CA VAL A 72 32.92 -16.60 22.04
C VAL A 72 32.62 -18.07 22.32
N SER A 73 32.82 -18.43 23.59
CA SER A 73 32.44 -19.71 24.19
C SER A 73 30.94 -19.90 23.99
N ILE A 74 30.56 -20.72 23.01
CA ILE A 74 29.18 -21.14 22.78
C ILE A 74 28.83 -22.12 23.91
N GLU A 75 28.04 -21.65 24.87
CA GLU A 75 27.44 -22.48 25.90
C GLU A 75 26.54 -23.56 25.26
N PRO A 76 26.56 -24.79 25.83
CA PRO A 76 25.92 -25.95 25.23
C PRO A 76 24.40 -25.82 25.26
N GLU A 77 23.83 -25.77 24.06
CA GLU A 77 22.62 -26.47 23.61
C GLU A 77 21.69 -26.93 24.75
N LEU A 78 20.87 -25.99 25.23
CA LEU A 78 19.64 -26.29 25.95
C LEU A 78 18.80 -27.20 25.06
N ILE A 79 18.69 -28.46 25.47
CA ILE A 79 17.78 -29.47 24.94
C ILE A 79 16.39 -28.83 24.90
N ALA A 80 15.98 -28.37 23.73
CA ALA A 80 14.64 -27.86 23.50
C ALA A 80 13.67 -28.98 23.86
N GLU A 81 12.91 -28.79 24.93
CA GLU A 81 11.79 -29.65 25.25
C GLU A 81 10.96 -29.84 23.98
N PRO A 82 10.53 -31.08 23.66
CA PRO A 82 9.72 -31.33 22.48
C PRO A 82 8.48 -30.45 22.58
N VAL A 83 8.46 -29.36 21.81
CA VAL A 83 7.34 -28.43 21.73
C VAL A 83 6.13 -29.33 21.40
N PRO A 84 5.12 -29.40 22.28
CA PRO A 84 3.97 -30.24 22.02
C PRO A 84 3.43 -29.88 20.64
N PRO A 85 3.09 -30.86 19.80
CA PRO A 85 2.64 -30.60 18.44
C PRO A 85 1.54 -29.55 18.53
N THR A 86 1.83 -28.35 18.05
CA THR A 86 0.88 -27.25 18.04
C THR A 86 -0.31 -27.80 17.26
N PRO A 87 -1.53 -27.84 17.85
CA PRO A 87 -2.68 -28.36 17.14
C PRO A 87 -2.74 -27.61 15.82
N VAL A 88 -2.59 -28.34 14.72
CA VAL A 88 -2.64 -27.77 13.38
C VAL A 88 -4.04 -27.20 13.26
N LEU A 89 -4.17 -25.89 13.44
CA LEU A 89 -5.40 -25.18 13.17
C LEU A 89 -5.58 -25.32 11.66
N VAL A 90 -6.44 -26.26 11.28
CA VAL A 90 -6.90 -26.39 9.90
C VAL A 90 -7.55 -25.06 9.56
N SER A 91 -6.88 -24.24 8.74
CA SER A 91 -7.38 -22.92 8.36
C SER A 91 -8.73 -23.11 7.68
N LEU A 92 -9.74 -22.34 8.11
CA LEU A 92 -11.10 -22.46 7.57
C LEU A 92 -11.17 -22.08 6.08
N ALA A 93 -10.10 -21.49 5.54
CA ALA A 93 -9.96 -21.14 4.14
C ALA A 93 -9.95 -22.35 3.18
N ASP A 94 -9.60 -23.56 3.64
CA ASP A 94 -9.51 -24.74 2.77
C ASP A 94 -10.87 -25.28 2.27
N ALA A 95 -11.98 -24.81 2.84
CA ALA A 95 -13.33 -25.18 2.44
C ALA A 95 -13.90 -24.32 1.30
N VAL A 96 -13.26 -23.19 0.98
CA VAL A 96 -13.69 -22.29 -0.10
C VAL A 96 -12.63 -22.31 -1.19
N SER A 97 -13.02 -22.70 -2.40
CA SER A 97 -12.13 -22.61 -3.55
C SER A 97 -11.83 -21.16 -3.91
N ASN A 98 -10.71 -20.92 -4.61
CA ASN A 98 -10.39 -19.58 -5.16
C ASN A 98 -11.46 -19.03 -6.11
N GLU A 99 -12.34 -19.89 -6.64
CA GLU A 99 -13.45 -19.53 -7.53
C GLU A 99 -14.73 -19.13 -6.75
N GLY A 100 -14.71 -19.24 -5.42
CA GLY A 100 -15.85 -18.94 -4.54
C GLY A 100 -16.81 -20.11 -4.32
N ASP A 101 -16.54 -21.28 -4.90
CA ASP A 101 -17.31 -22.49 -4.62
C ASP A 101 -17.00 -23.01 -3.21
N VAL A 102 -18.06 -23.31 -2.46
CA VAL A 102 -18.00 -23.77 -1.06
C VAL A 102 -18.21 -25.29 -1.00
N ASP A 103 -17.24 -26.01 -0.43
CA ASP A 103 -17.37 -27.46 -0.19
C ASP A 103 -18.05 -27.73 1.16
N PHE A 104 -19.38 -27.82 1.13
CA PHE A 104 -20.18 -28.11 2.32
C PHE A 104 -19.84 -29.45 2.98
N ALA A 105 -19.37 -30.45 2.22
CA ALA A 105 -19.03 -31.75 2.78
C ALA A 105 -17.83 -31.64 3.72
N ARG A 106 -16.80 -30.88 3.31
CA ARG A 106 -15.64 -30.56 4.16
C ARG A 106 -16.03 -29.76 5.40
N ILE A 107 -16.93 -28.77 5.26
CA ILE A 107 -17.41 -27.99 6.41
C ILE A 107 -18.08 -28.93 7.42
N PHE A 108 -18.95 -29.83 6.97
CA PHE A 108 -19.63 -30.75 7.89
C PHE A 108 -18.67 -31.77 8.52
N GLU A 109 -17.65 -32.23 7.79
CA GLU A 109 -16.60 -33.11 8.32
C GLU A 109 -15.74 -32.40 9.38
N GLN A 110 -15.35 -31.15 9.14
CA GLN A 110 -14.54 -30.33 10.05
C GLN A 110 -15.24 -30.06 11.40
N TYR A 111 -16.56 -29.92 11.39
CA TYR A 111 -17.37 -29.72 12.60
C TYR A 111 -17.94 -31.04 13.16
N GLU A 112 -17.44 -32.18 12.69
CA GLU A 112 -17.82 -33.51 13.16
C GLU A 112 -19.33 -33.78 13.11
N VAL A 113 -20.02 -33.22 12.11
CA VAL A 113 -21.46 -33.42 11.95
C VAL A 113 -21.71 -34.89 11.57
N PRO A 114 -22.47 -35.66 12.38
CA PRO A 114 -22.63 -37.09 12.12
C PRO A 114 -23.31 -37.35 10.77
N ALA A 115 -22.71 -38.22 9.97
CA ALA A 115 -23.31 -38.66 8.71
C ALA A 115 -24.58 -39.49 8.99
N THR A 116 -25.71 -39.05 8.46
CA THR A 116 -26.97 -39.78 8.52
C THR A 116 -27.19 -40.61 7.26
N PRO A 117 -27.78 -41.82 7.35
CA PRO A 117 -27.99 -42.68 6.18
C PRO A 117 -28.94 -42.10 5.14
N PHE A 118 -29.84 -41.19 5.55
CA PHE A 118 -30.63 -40.35 4.65
C PHE A 118 -30.58 -38.90 5.14
N SER A 119 -29.83 -38.06 4.44
CA SER A 119 -29.47 -36.71 4.88
C SER A 119 -30.47 -35.63 4.47
N ALA A 120 -30.36 -34.45 5.10
CA ALA A 120 -31.15 -33.27 4.74
C ALA A 120 -30.96 -32.84 3.27
N GLU A 121 -29.76 -33.00 2.70
CA GLU A 121 -29.48 -32.67 1.29
C GLU A 121 -30.22 -33.61 0.35
N GLN A 122 -30.28 -34.90 0.67
CA GLN A 122 -31.04 -35.87 -0.12
C GLN A 122 -32.55 -35.54 -0.06
N ALA A 123 -33.05 -35.16 1.13
CA ALA A 123 -34.43 -34.70 1.28
C ALA A 123 -34.70 -33.40 0.48
N MET A 124 -33.75 -32.47 0.46
CA MET A 124 -33.82 -31.23 -0.31
C MET A 124 -33.81 -31.50 -1.81
N ASN A 125 -32.95 -32.39 -2.30
CA ASN A 125 -32.91 -32.82 -3.70
C ASN A 125 -34.24 -33.46 -4.13
N MET A 126 -34.84 -34.27 -3.25
CA MET A 126 -36.17 -34.83 -3.49
C MET A 126 -37.26 -33.75 -3.52
N LEU A 127 -37.16 -32.72 -2.68
CA LEU A 127 -38.11 -31.60 -2.72
C LEU A 127 -37.96 -30.77 -3.99
N GLN A 128 -36.73 -30.59 -4.47
CA GLN A 128 -36.40 -29.84 -5.68
C GLN A 128 -36.79 -30.57 -6.97
N SER A 129 -36.85 -31.90 -6.95
CA SER A 129 -37.31 -32.69 -8.11
C SER A 129 -38.82 -32.62 -8.34
N LEU A 130 -39.59 -32.15 -7.34
CA LEU A 130 -41.03 -31.93 -7.50
C LEU A 130 -41.31 -30.66 -8.33
N PRO A 131 -42.37 -30.64 -9.17
CA PRO A 131 -42.74 -29.46 -9.95
C PRO A 131 -42.90 -28.19 -9.11
N ARG A 132 -42.36 -27.06 -9.59
CA ARG A 132 -42.41 -25.79 -8.86
C ARG A 132 -43.84 -25.32 -8.60
N ASP A 133 -44.75 -25.54 -9.55
CA ASP A 133 -46.16 -25.11 -9.49
C ASP A 133 -47.06 -25.94 -8.57
N LEU A 134 -46.55 -27.05 -8.01
CA LEU A 134 -47.33 -27.87 -7.11
C LEU A 134 -47.61 -27.11 -5.80
N ALA A 135 -48.87 -27.14 -5.33
CA ALA A 135 -49.24 -26.55 -4.06
C ALA A 135 -48.39 -27.12 -2.91
N LEU A 136 -47.95 -26.25 -1.97
CA LEU A 136 -47.05 -26.63 -0.87
C LEU A 136 -47.60 -27.78 -0.03
N ARG A 137 -48.92 -27.81 0.20
CA ARG A 137 -49.59 -28.91 0.92
C ARG A 137 -49.37 -30.25 0.22
N THR A 138 -49.52 -30.29 -1.10
CA THR A 138 -49.30 -31.50 -1.90
C THR A 138 -47.83 -31.93 -1.83
N LYS A 139 -46.88 -30.98 -1.97
CA LYS A 139 -45.44 -31.27 -1.81
C LYS A 139 -45.13 -31.91 -0.45
N ARG A 140 -45.68 -31.35 0.63
CA ARG A 140 -45.49 -31.88 1.99
C ARG A 140 -46.03 -33.29 2.14
N VAL A 141 -47.25 -33.56 1.63
CA VAL A 141 -47.85 -34.90 1.69
C VAL A 141 -47.00 -35.88 0.89
N THR A 142 -46.64 -35.55 -0.35
CA THR A 142 -45.82 -36.40 -1.22
C THR A 142 -44.47 -36.72 -0.57
N VAL A 143 -43.73 -35.70 -0.11
CA VAL A 143 -42.44 -35.89 0.58
C VAL A 143 -42.61 -36.75 1.82
N ASN A 144 -43.60 -36.49 2.68
CA ASN A 144 -43.79 -37.26 3.90
C ASN A 144 -44.15 -38.73 3.61
N THR A 145 -45.00 -38.99 2.61
CA THR A 145 -45.32 -40.36 2.20
C THR A 145 -44.11 -41.09 1.65
N THR A 146 -43.28 -40.41 0.85
CA THR A 146 -42.06 -40.99 0.27
C THR A 146 -41.02 -41.26 1.36
N LEU A 147 -40.79 -40.31 2.27
CA LEU A 147 -39.90 -40.49 3.42
C LEU A 147 -40.38 -41.60 4.34
N SER A 148 -41.69 -41.73 4.57
CA SER A 148 -42.24 -42.82 5.38
C SER A 148 -42.05 -44.21 4.74
N ALA A 149 -42.02 -44.27 3.40
CA ALA A 149 -41.75 -45.51 2.68
C ALA A 149 -40.26 -45.86 2.68
N ILE A 150 -39.38 -44.88 2.38
CA ILE A 150 -37.92 -45.04 2.36
C ILE A 150 -37.38 -45.30 3.77
N GLY A 151 -37.91 -44.59 4.77
CA GLY A 151 -37.47 -44.66 6.16
C GLY A 151 -37.59 -46.05 6.77
N LYS A 152 -38.55 -46.87 6.33
CA LYS A 152 -38.66 -48.27 6.76
C LYS A 152 -37.53 -49.15 6.24
N VAL A 153 -36.91 -48.79 5.12
CA VAL A 153 -35.82 -49.54 4.49
C VAL A 153 -34.46 -49.04 5.00
N VAL A 154 -34.29 -47.72 5.08
CA VAL A 154 -33.02 -47.06 5.43
C VAL A 154 -32.86 -46.86 6.94
N GLY A 155 -33.95 -46.97 7.70
CA GLY A 155 -33.95 -46.74 9.15
C GLY A 155 -33.94 -45.26 9.54
N ALA A 156 -34.25 -44.34 8.62
CA ALA A 156 -34.31 -42.90 8.88
C ALA A 156 -35.75 -42.44 9.08
N THR A 157 -36.01 -41.74 10.19
CA THR A 157 -37.31 -41.10 10.44
C THR A 157 -37.34 -39.66 9.93
N PRO A 158 -38.52 -39.08 9.63
CA PRO A 158 -38.62 -37.65 9.32
C PRO A 158 -38.01 -36.75 10.41
N GLN A 159 -38.07 -37.17 11.66
CA GLN A 159 -37.47 -36.47 12.80
C GLN A 159 -35.94 -36.46 12.72
N ASP A 160 -35.32 -37.55 12.27
CA ASP A 160 -33.86 -37.62 12.10
C ASP A 160 -33.37 -36.64 11.02
N ILE A 161 -34.12 -36.52 9.92
CA ILE A 161 -33.82 -35.60 8.81
C ILE A 161 -33.94 -34.14 9.28
N VAL A 162 -34.97 -33.82 10.07
CA VAL A 162 -35.11 -32.48 10.67
C VAL A 162 -33.96 -32.20 11.64
N GLY A 163 -33.59 -33.19 12.46
CA GLY A 163 -32.44 -33.08 13.36
C GLY A 163 -31.13 -32.85 12.62
N ASP A 164 -30.89 -33.55 11.50
CA ASP A 164 -29.75 -33.35 10.62
C ASP A 164 -29.72 -31.93 10.03
N ALA A 165 -30.85 -31.46 9.51
CA ALA A 165 -30.98 -30.11 8.96
C ALA A 165 -30.69 -29.01 10.00
N ILE A 166 -31.17 -29.18 11.24
CA ILE A 166 -30.91 -28.24 12.34
C ILE A 166 -29.42 -28.21 12.68
N ARG A 167 -28.79 -29.39 12.84
CA ARG A 167 -27.36 -29.47 13.14
C ARG A 167 -26.52 -28.80 12.05
N LYS A 168 -26.79 -29.14 10.78
CA LYS A 168 -26.09 -28.53 9.64
C LYS A 168 -26.30 -27.02 9.56
N LYS A 169 -27.51 -26.53 9.81
CA LYS A 169 -27.78 -25.09 9.89
C LYS A 169 -26.94 -24.42 10.97
N GLN A 170 -26.91 -24.98 12.17
CA GLN A 170 -26.11 -24.47 13.29
C GLN A 170 -24.62 -24.49 12.98
N THR A 171 -24.13 -25.57 12.36
CA THR A 171 -22.74 -25.68 11.89
C THR A 171 -22.40 -24.59 10.87
N LEU A 172 -23.28 -24.33 9.90
CA LEU A 172 -23.04 -23.26 8.92
C LEU A 172 -23.06 -21.87 9.55
N GLU A 173 -23.95 -21.61 10.51
CA GLU A 173 -23.96 -20.35 11.27
C GLU A 173 -22.65 -20.17 12.06
N GLN A 174 -22.18 -21.23 12.74
CA GLN A 174 -20.92 -21.23 13.46
C GLN A 174 -19.72 -21.02 12.52
N TYR A 175 -19.73 -21.65 11.33
CA TYR A 175 -18.70 -21.50 10.31
C TYR A 175 -18.59 -20.06 9.81
N VAL A 176 -19.73 -19.42 9.48
CA VAL A 176 -19.76 -18.01 9.06
C VAL A 176 -19.24 -17.09 10.16
N GLU A 177 -19.61 -17.34 11.41
CA GLU A 177 -19.11 -16.56 12.55
C GLU A 177 -17.59 -16.70 12.74
N SER A 178 -17.06 -17.93 12.69
CA SER A 178 -15.61 -18.14 12.80
C SER A 178 -14.85 -17.56 11.62
N LEU A 179 -15.37 -17.66 10.40
CA LEU A 179 -14.76 -17.06 9.22
C LEU A 179 -14.71 -15.53 9.33
N GLY A 180 -15.78 -14.90 9.82
CA GLY A 180 -15.79 -13.45 10.10
C GLY A 180 -14.69 -13.04 11.07
N ARG A 181 -14.52 -13.78 12.18
CA ARG A 181 -13.45 -13.51 13.15
C ARG A 181 -12.04 -13.67 12.56
N GLU A 182 -11.82 -14.72 11.75
CA GLU A 182 -10.51 -14.95 11.11
C GLU A 182 -10.18 -13.84 10.11
N VAL A 183 -11.18 -13.37 9.34
CA VAL A 183 -11.02 -12.24 8.43
C VAL A 183 -10.73 -10.95 9.19
N ASP A 184 -11.48 -10.66 10.27
CA ASP A 184 -11.26 -9.47 11.08
C ASP A 184 -9.88 -9.45 11.72
N GLU A 185 -9.44 -10.58 12.30
CA GLU A 185 -8.10 -10.73 12.90
C GLU A 185 -6.99 -10.58 11.86
N THR A 186 -7.12 -11.27 10.72
CA THR A 186 -6.13 -11.18 9.64
C THR A 186 -6.06 -9.77 9.05
N SER A 187 -7.21 -9.11 8.89
CA SER A 187 -7.29 -7.72 8.41
C SER A 187 -6.63 -6.77 9.39
N ALA A 188 -6.90 -6.90 10.69
CA ALA A 188 -6.29 -6.05 11.72
C ALA A 188 -4.76 -6.22 11.77
N ASN A 189 -4.27 -7.47 11.73
CA ASN A 189 -2.84 -7.78 11.72
C ASN A 189 -2.16 -7.23 10.46
N THR A 190 -2.79 -7.39 9.29
CA THR A 190 -2.26 -6.88 8.02
C THR A 190 -2.20 -5.36 8.01
N GLN A 191 -3.25 -4.69 8.53
CA GLN A 191 -3.30 -3.24 8.61
C GLN A 191 -2.22 -2.68 9.54
N ALA A 192 -2.01 -3.30 10.71
CA ALA A 192 -0.95 -2.90 11.64
C ALA A 192 0.45 -3.06 11.01
N GLU A 193 0.66 -4.12 10.22
CA GLU A 193 1.93 -4.33 9.52
C GLU A 193 2.15 -3.29 8.40
N ILE A 194 1.09 -2.91 7.68
CA ILE A 194 1.15 -1.82 6.69
C ILE A 194 1.57 -0.50 7.36
N GLU A 195 0.94 -0.15 8.48
CA GLU A 195 1.27 1.07 9.23
C GLU A 195 2.72 1.06 9.73
N ARG A 196 3.19 -0.09 10.24
CA ARG A 196 4.59 -0.28 10.64
C ARG A 196 5.55 -0.04 9.47
N LEU A 197 5.29 -0.65 8.31
CA LEU A 197 6.11 -0.50 7.11
C LEU A 197 6.09 0.94 6.56
N GLN A 198 4.95 1.63 6.63
CA GLN A 198 4.85 3.04 6.24
C GLN A 198 5.71 3.94 7.12
N ALA A 199 5.73 3.71 8.45
CA ALA A 199 6.60 4.43 9.37
C ALA A 199 8.09 4.20 9.05
N GLU A 200 8.47 2.97 8.72
CA GLU A 200 9.84 2.61 8.32
C GLU A 200 10.25 3.32 7.02
N ILE A 201 9.37 3.35 6.01
CA ILE A 201 9.59 4.08 4.76
C ILE A 201 9.77 5.59 5.02
N ALA A 202 8.96 6.18 5.90
CA ALA A 202 9.09 7.59 6.26
C ALA A 202 10.45 7.89 6.91
N ALA A 203 10.89 7.05 7.86
CA ALA A 203 12.20 7.17 8.49
C ALA A 203 13.36 7.06 7.49
N HIS A 204 13.28 6.13 6.53
CA HIS A 204 14.29 6.01 5.47
C HIS A 204 14.32 7.22 4.54
N LYS A 205 13.16 7.79 4.19
CA LYS A 205 13.09 9.03 3.40
C LYS A 205 13.76 10.19 4.12
N ASP A 206 13.58 10.32 5.43
CA ASP A 206 14.24 11.35 6.25
C ASP A 206 15.75 11.19 6.27
N ALA A 207 16.22 9.96 6.46
CA ALA A 207 17.64 9.65 6.41
C ALA A 207 18.25 10.02 5.04
N LEU A 208 17.58 9.68 3.93
CA LEU A 208 18.01 10.00 2.58
C LEU A 208 18.06 11.52 2.34
N ARG A 209 17.03 12.25 2.78
CA ARG A 209 16.99 13.72 2.71
C ARG A 209 18.16 14.34 3.46
N SER A 210 18.46 13.87 4.67
CA SER A 210 19.59 14.32 5.48
C SER A 210 20.93 14.06 4.81
N LEU A 211 21.14 12.86 4.26
CA LEU A 211 22.37 12.52 3.53
C LEU A 211 22.54 13.35 2.26
N THR A 212 21.46 13.60 1.52
CA THR A 212 21.48 14.43 0.32
C THR A 212 21.91 15.87 0.64
N ARG A 213 21.35 16.46 1.72
CA ARG A 213 21.77 17.79 2.21
C ARG A 213 23.23 17.83 2.62
N LYS A 214 23.72 16.78 3.31
CA LYS A 214 25.14 16.68 3.69
C LYS A 214 26.05 16.60 2.46
N ARG A 215 25.65 15.80 1.47
CA ARG A 215 26.39 15.67 0.21
C ARG A 215 26.46 16.98 -0.55
N SER A 216 25.34 17.71 -0.69
CA SER A 216 25.33 19.00 -1.39
C SER A 216 26.22 20.01 -0.67
N ALA A 217 26.08 20.15 0.66
CA ALA A 217 26.91 21.04 1.46
C ALA A 217 28.41 20.70 1.36
N ALA A 218 28.78 19.42 1.46
CA ALA A 218 30.17 18.99 1.30
C ALA A 218 30.71 19.28 -0.11
N SER A 219 29.88 19.07 -1.15
CA SER A 219 30.26 19.33 -2.54
C SER A 219 30.51 20.82 -2.79
N GLU A 220 29.69 21.71 -2.22
CA GLU A 220 29.87 23.16 -2.31
C GLU A 220 31.16 23.62 -1.64
N VAL A 221 31.46 23.13 -0.43
CA VAL A 221 32.70 23.44 0.27
C VAL A 221 33.92 22.98 -0.52
N CYS A 222 33.87 21.76 -1.07
CA CYS A 222 34.96 21.23 -1.90
C CYS A 222 35.17 22.08 -3.16
N ARG A 223 34.10 22.45 -3.87
CA ARG A 223 34.18 23.30 -5.07
C ARG A 223 34.78 24.66 -4.78
N SER A 224 34.26 25.35 -3.75
CA SER A 224 34.80 26.64 -3.32
C SER A 224 36.30 26.55 -2.98
N ARG A 225 36.74 25.44 -2.40
CA ARG A 225 38.17 25.22 -2.12
C ARG A 225 38.99 24.93 -3.37
N MET A 226 38.44 24.20 -4.34
CA MET A 226 39.08 23.99 -5.66
C MET A 226 39.28 25.32 -6.38
N ASP A 227 38.26 26.18 -6.41
CA ASP A 227 38.34 27.51 -7.05
C ASP A 227 39.46 28.36 -6.43
N LEU A 228 39.69 28.25 -5.10
CA LEU A 228 40.81 28.93 -4.44
C LEU A 228 42.17 28.37 -4.87
N PHE A 229 42.29 27.05 -5.06
CA PHE A 229 43.53 26.45 -5.55
C PHE A 229 43.81 26.82 -7.01
N ASP A 230 42.78 26.94 -7.83
CA ASP A 230 42.92 27.40 -9.21
C ASP A 230 43.40 28.86 -9.26
N GLN A 231 42.89 29.73 -8.37
CA GLN A 231 43.39 31.11 -8.24
C GLN A 231 44.87 31.16 -7.83
N VAL A 232 45.29 30.32 -6.89
CA VAL A 232 46.70 30.23 -6.48
C VAL A 232 47.57 29.74 -7.63
N THR A 233 47.12 28.73 -8.38
CA THR A 233 47.85 28.20 -9.54
C THR A 233 48.01 29.28 -10.62
N HIS A 234 46.91 29.94 -10.98
CA HIS A 234 46.91 31.01 -11.97
C HIS A 234 47.77 32.22 -11.55
N PHE A 235 47.84 32.53 -10.25
CA PHE A 235 48.73 33.57 -9.74
C PHE A 235 50.21 33.27 -10.04
N PHE A 236 50.65 32.02 -9.89
CA PHE A 236 52.03 31.64 -10.18
C PHE A 236 52.32 31.49 -11.69
N ASP A 237 51.33 31.08 -12.50
CA ASP A 237 51.51 30.97 -13.96
C ASP A 237 51.70 32.33 -14.64
N TYR A 238 51.10 33.41 -14.10
CA TYR A 238 51.19 34.76 -14.67
C TYR A 238 52.58 35.40 -14.59
N ASP A 239 53.37 35.07 -13.56
CA ASP A 239 54.72 35.59 -13.38
C ASP A 239 55.71 35.03 -14.43
N GLU A 240 55.52 33.78 -14.89
CA GLU A 240 56.38 33.19 -15.92
C GLU A 240 56.10 33.74 -17.33
N ALA A 241 54.84 34.05 -17.64
CA ALA A 241 54.45 34.57 -18.96
C ALA A 241 54.87 36.04 -19.14
N THR A 242 54.80 36.85 -18.09
CA THR A 242 55.16 38.29 -18.16
C THR A 242 56.68 38.52 -18.17
N LEU A 243 57.46 37.68 -17.50
CA LEU A 243 58.94 37.79 -17.53
C LEU A 243 59.56 37.32 -18.86
N ASN A 244 58.84 36.52 -19.65
CA ASN A 244 59.32 35.99 -20.94
C ASN A 244 58.64 36.61 -22.17
N ALA A 245 57.66 37.52 -22.00
CA ALA A 245 57.01 38.20 -23.11
C ALA A 245 57.97 39.23 -23.75
N PRO A 246 58.39 39.07 -25.02
CA PRO A 246 59.23 40.06 -25.69
C PRO A 246 58.46 41.37 -25.85
N GLU A 247 59.05 42.45 -25.34
CA GLU A 247 58.61 43.84 -25.41
C GLU A 247 58.60 44.36 -26.87
N THR A 248 57.74 43.82 -27.74
CA THR A 248 57.68 44.22 -29.14
C THR A 248 56.25 44.47 -29.61
N ALA A 249 56.06 45.72 -30.07
CA ALA A 249 54.98 46.26 -30.89
C ALA A 249 53.70 46.71 -30.17
N ALA A 250 53.78 47.96 -29.69
CA ALA A 250 52.65 48.87 -29.72
C ALA A 250 52.27 49.17 -31.18
N GLU A 251 51.01 48.90 -31.56
CA GLU A 251 50.22 49.57 -32.60
C GLU A 251 48.82 48.93 -32.55
N GLU A 252 47.82 49.64 -32.03
CA GLU A 252 46.82 50.36 -32.83
C GLU A 252 45.64 49.45 -33.24
N GLU A 253 44.59 49.39 -32.41
CA GLU A 253 43.23 49.49 -32.95
C GLU A 253 42.22 49.89 -31.86
N THR A 254 41.66 51.07 -32.05
CA THR A 254 40.55 51.66 -31.31
C THR A 254 39.25 50.94 -31.66
N GLY A 255 38.75 50.11 -30.75
CA GLY A 255 37.38 49.60 -30.79
C GLY A 255 36.88 49.42 -29.38
N VAL A 256 36.24 50.45 -28.81
CA VAL A 256 35.62 50.42 -27.48
C VAL A 256 34.58 49.29 -27.48
N PRO A 257 34.82 48.15 -26.81
CA PRO A 257 33.80 47.14 -26.64
C PRO A 257 32.81 47.72 -25.63
N THR A 258 31.57 47.91 -26.07
CA THR A 258 30.46 48.22 -25.17
C THR A 258 30.42 47.21 -24.04
N ASP A 259 30.26 47.74 -22.84
CA ASP A 259 30.14 47.14 -21.50
C ASP A 259 29.04 46.06 -21.43
N GLU A 260 29.21 44.97 -22.16
CA GLU A 260 28.41 43.76 -21.99
C GLU A 260 29.02 42.94 -20.86
N MET A 261 28.39 43.02 -19.68
CA MET A 261 28.70 42.12 -18.57
C MET A 261 28.79 40.67 -19.09
N PRO A 262 29.82 39.91 -18.69
CA PRO A 262 30.00 38.53 -19.13
C PRO A 262 28.70 37.74 -18.96
N ALA A 263 28.39 36.86 -19.91
CA ALA A 263 27.10 36.14 -19.93
C ALA A 263 26.78 35.38 -18.63
N PHE A 264 27.80 35.02 -17.83
CA PHE A 264 27.63 34.37 -16.52
C PHE A 264 27.28 35.34 -15.38
N MET A 265 27.50 36.65 -15.54
CA MET A 265 27.11 37.69 -14.59
C MET A 265 25.75 38.34 -14.94
N ARG A 266 25.12 37.92 -16.05
CA ARG A 266 23.73 38.34 -16.34
C ARG A 266 22.82 37.77 -15.25
N GLU A 267 21.88 38.58 -14.79
CA GLU A 267 21.01 38.30 -13.63
C GLU A 267 20.32 36.93 -13.74
N ASP A 268 19.95 36.53 -14.96
CA ASP A 268 19.31 35.25 -15.29
C ASP A 268 20.18 34.03 -14.98
N ALA A 269 21.51 34.14 -15.17
CA ALA A 269 22.46 33.08 -14.89
C ALA A 269 22.64 32.89 -13.37
N VAL A 270 22.66 33.99 -12.61
CA VAL A 270 22.73 33.96 -11.14
C VAL A 270 21.45 33.37 -10.56
N ARG A 271 20.27 33.72 -11.10
CA ARG A 271 18.98 33.16 -10.67
C ARG A 271 18.89 31.64 -10.92
N ARG A 272 19.35 31.14 -12.07
CA ARG A 272 19.46 29.68 -12.33
C ARG A 272 20.44 29.00 -11.39
N MET A 273 21.58 29.62 -11.10
CA MET A 273 22.59 29.02 -10.22
C MET A 273 22.10 28.91 -8.77
N LEU A 274 21.26 29.85 -8.33
CA LEU A 274 20.60 29.83 -7.02
C LEU A 274 19.36 28.91 -6.97
N GLY A 275 19.01 28.23 -8.07
CA GLY A 275 17.83 27.36 -8.13
C GLY A 275 16.49 28.11 -8.03
N ILE A 276 16.49 29.42 -8.28
CA ILE A 276 15.27 30.22 -8.35
C ILE A 276 14.66 29.97 -9.72
N ASN A 277 13.84 28.90 -9.82
CA ASN A 277 13.08 28.63 -11.03
C ASN A 277 12.05 29.75 -11.24
N GLU A 278 11.96 30.29 -12.45
CA GLU A 278 11.03 31.37 -12.84
C GLU A 278 9.56 31.03 -12.56
N ASP A 279 9.26 29.75 -12.38
CA ASP A 279 7.93 29.22 -12.07
C ASP A 279 7.33 29.77 -10.76
N PHE A 280 8.16 30.30 -9.85
CA PHE A 280 7.73 30.90 -8.58
C PHE A 280 7.64 32.43 -8.61
N THR A 281 7.74 33.05 -9.79
CA THR A 281 7.48 34.48 -9.93
C THR A 281 6.12 34.74 -10.57
N ASN A 282 5.41 35.77 -10.12
CA ASN A 282 4.14 36.19 -10.70
C ASN A 282 4.36 36.96 -12.02
N GLU A 283 3.27 37.40 -12.67
CA GLU A 283 3.32 38.14 -13.94
C GLU A 283 4.14 39.45 -13.87
N ASN A 284 4.40 39.96 -12.67
CA ASN A 284 5.20 41.16 -12.42
C ASN A 284 6.67 40.83 -12.09
N GLY A 285 7.07 39.56 -12.11
CA GLY A 285 8.42 39.10 -11.76
C GLY A 285 8.72 39.10 -10.26
N GLU A 286 7.71 39.29 -9.40
CA GLU A 286 7.86 39.19 -7.94
C GLU A 286 7.66 37.75 -7.47
N PHE A 287 8.39 37.35 -6.43
CA PHE A 287 8.29 36.02 -5.85
C PHE A 287 6.89 35.76 -5.27
N ASP A 288 6.21 34.73 -5.79
CA ASP A 288 4.89 34.29 -5.38
C ASP A 288 5.00 33.25 -4.25
N ALA A 289 5.02 33.76 -3.03
CA ALA A 289 5.08 32.94 -1.82
C ALA A 289 3.86 31.99 -1.68
N MET A 290 2.70 32.33 -2.26
CA MET A 290 1.52 31.45 -2.24
C MET A 290 1.72 30.24 -3.15
N LYS A 291 2.24 30.45 -4.35
CA LYS A 291 2.52 29.35 -5.29
C LYS A 291 3.61 28.41 -4.76
N PHE A 292 4.64 28.96 -4.12
CA PHE A 292 5.65 28.18 -3.41
C PHE A 292 5.03 27.37 -2.25
N ALA A 293 4.17 28.00 -1.44
CA ALA A 293 3.49 27.32 -0.34
C ALA A 293 2.48 26.27 -0.81
N GLN A 294 1.80 26.46 -1.94
CA GLN A 294 0.91 25.43 -2.51
C GLN A 294 1.70 24.23 -3.03
N MET A 295 2.85 24.45 -3.65
CA MET A 295 3.65 23.35 -4.21
C MET A 295 4.39 22.54 -3.13
N TYR A 296 4.79 23.17 -2.02
CA TYR A 296 5.61 22.51 -0.99
C TYR A 296 4.97 22.41 0.40
N GLY A 297 3.84 23.08 0.63
CA GLY A 297 3.19 23.18 1.94
C GLY A 297 2.01 22.22 2.16
N SER A 298 1.54 21.49 1.13
CA SER A 298 0.40 20.57 1.28
C SER A 298 0.68 19.37 2.18
N ASP A 299 1.95 18.98 2.36
CA ASP A 299 2.28 17.73 3.07
C ASP A 299 2.47 17.91 4.60
N THR A 300 2.30 19.12 5.15
CA THR A 300 2.58 19.39 6.58
C THR A 300 1.36 19.74 7.43
N GLN A 301 0.16 19.91 6.87
CA GLN A 301 -1.03 20.25 7.66
C GLN A 301 -1.88 19.07 8.15
N GLU A 302 -1.66 17.84 7.68
CA GLU A 302 -2.58 16.72 8.03
C GLU A 302 -2.21 15.95 9.30
N SER A 303 -1.11 16.30 10.00
CA SER A 303 -0.67 15.57 11.21
C SER A 303 -0.96 16.27 12.54
N ALA A 304 -1.66 17.41 12.56
CA ALA A 304 -1.85 18.20 13.78
C ALA A 304 -3.27 18.14 14.40
N GLU A 305 -4.24 17.45 13.79
CA GLU A 305 -5.65 17.47 14.27
C GLU A 305 -6.19 16.15 14.84
N SER A 306 -5.39 15.10 15.04
CA SER A 306 -5.89 13.81 15.57
C SER A 306 -5.49 13.50 17.02
N GLU A 307 -5.31 14.52 17.86
CA GLU A 307 -4.99 14.36 19.29
C GLU A 307 -6.02 15.09 20.17
N SER A 308 -7.30 14.77 19.99
CA SER A 308 -8.38 15.18 20.90
C SER A 308 -9.28 14.01 21.27
N ASP A 309 -9.36 13.78 22.59
CA ASP A 309 -10.43 13.10 23.32
C ASP A 309 -10.67 11.61 23.09
N ASN A 310 -10.04 10.80 23.95
CA ASN A 310 -10.65 9.56 24.44
C ASN A 310 -10.12 9.18 25.84
N SER A 311 -10.27 10.11 26.81
CA SER A 311 -9.93 9.87 28.21
C SER A 311 -11.12 10.07 29.16
N GLU A 312 -12.30 9.55 28.83
CA GLU A 312 -13.35 9.34 29.83
C GLU A 312 -14.09 8.04 29.50
N ASP A 313 -13.88 6.99 30.29
CA ASP A 313 -14.95 6.15 30.87
C ASP A 313 -14.39 4.80 31.39
N THR A 314 -13.63 4.83 32.49
CA THR A 314 -13.30 3.63 33.27
C THR A 314 -13.52 3.86 34.75
N ALA A 315 -14.79 4.02 35.17
CA ALA A 315 -15.12 3.99 36.59
C ALA A 315 -16.54 3.47 36.91
N ARG A 316 -16.85 2.20 36.61
CA ARG A 316 -17.94 1.47 37.29
C ARG A 316 -17.58 0.03 37.64
N ARG A 317 -16.97 -0.15 38.83
CA ARG A 317 -16.95 -1.42 39.56
C ARG A 317 -18.30 -1.66 40.26
N PRO A 318 -18.97 -2.81 40.10
CA PRO A 318 -20.04 -3.20 40.99
C PRO A 318 -19.48 -3.83 42.29
N ARG A 319 -19.94 -3.30 43.44
CA ARG A 319 -19.75 -3.89 44.77
C ARG A 319 -20.64 -5.13 44.92
N ALA A 320 -20.03 -6.30 45.15
CA ALA A 320 -20.73 -7.47 45.68
C ALA A 320 -21.15 -7.22 47.13
N LYS A 321 -22.42 -7.49 47.46
CA LYS A 321 -22.91 -7.60 48.84
C LYS A 321 -22.91 -9.08 49.24
N LYS A 322 -22.36 -9.35 50.42
CA LYS A 322 -22.58 -10.57 51.20
C LYS A 322 -23.98 -10.57 51.79
#